data_AF-A0A5N8VFQ7-F1
#
_entry.id   AF-A0A5N8VFQ7-F1
#
_cell.length_a   1.000
_cell.length_b   1.000
_cell.length_c   1.000
_cell.angle_alpha   90.00
_cell.angle_beta   90.00
_cell.angle_gamma   90.00
#
_symmetry.space_group_name_H-M   'P 1'
#
loop_
_entity.id
_entity.type
_entity.pdbx_description
1 polymer ?
#
loop_
_entity_poly.entity_id
_entity_poly.type
_entity_poly.pdbx_seq_one_letter_code
_entity_poly.pdbx_strand_id
1 'polypeptide(L)' 'MDTSHSATDGAAQARQERFGHLPQRIRFEDMVVEKPAVPADAAAAAYDPAGAWSHYSCLAVDLGL' A
#
# COMPACT_ATOMS: atom_id res chain seq x y z
N MET A 1 -16.76 -37.88 7.58
CA MET A 1 -17.05 -37.33 6.24
C MET A 1 -16.51 -35.91 6.23
N ASP A 2 -15.53 -35.67 5.35
CA ASP A 2 -14.57 -34.56 5.33
C ASP A 2 -15.11 -33.35 4.53
N THR A 3 -16.29 -32.88 4.90
CA THR A 3 -17.05 -31.90 4.11
C THR A 3 -16.44 -30.50 4.16
N SER A 4 -15.65 -30.19 5.20
CA SER A 4 -14.96 -28.90 5.34
C SER A 4 -13.81 -28.74 4.37
N HIS A 5 -13.05 -29.82 4.10
CA HIS A 5 -11.90 -29.78 3.19
C HIS A 5 -12.35 -29.54 1.74
N SER A 6 -13.41 -30.22 1.31
CA SER A 6 -13.95 -30.04 -0.06
C SER A 6 -14.52 -28.64 -0.30
N ALA A 7 -15.14 -28.02 0.72
CA ALA A 7 -15.64 -26.65 0.63
C ALA A 7 -14.50 -25.62 0.51
N THR A 8 -13.40 -25.81 1.24
CA THR A 8 -12.21 -24.95 1.13
C THR A 8 -11.53 -25.06 -0.23
N ASP A 9 -11.49 -26.25 -0.80
CA ASP A 9 -10.89 -26.51 -2.12
C ASP A 9 -11.70 -25.83 -3.23
N GLY A 10 -13.04 -25.94 -3.19
CA GLY A 10 -13.91 -25.26 -4.16
C GLY A 10 -13.77 -23.73 -4.12
N ALA A 11 -13.70 -23.15 -2.92
CA ALA A 11 -13.47 -21.71 -2.77
C ALA A 11 -12.08 -21.29 -3.27
N ALA A 12 -11.06 -22.14 -3.13
CA ALA A 12 -9.74 -21.90 -3.67
C ALA A 12 -9.71 -21.95 -5.21
N GLN A 13 -10.40 -22.92 -5.83
CA GLN A 13 -10.53 -23.02 -7.29
C GLN A 13 -11.21 -21.78 -7.89
N ALA A 14 -12.35 -21.35 -7.32
CA ALA A 14 -13.06 -20.15 -7.76
C ALA A 14 -12.18 -18.88 -7.67
N ARG A 15 -11.26 -18.80 -6.70
CA ARG A 15 -10.29 -17.70 -6.63
C ARG A 15 -9.24 -17.80 -7.74
N GLN A 16 -8.71 -19.00 -8.01
CA GLN A 16 -7.73 -19.19 -9.07
C GLN A 16 -8.31 -18.90 -10.46
N GLU A 17 -9.56 -19.27 -10.73
CA GLU A 17 -10.26 -18.93 -11.98
C GLU A 17 -10.44 -17.42 -12.14
N ARG A 18 -10.76 -16.72 -11.04
CA ARG A 18 -10.99 -15.26 -11.04
C ARG A 18 -9.70 -14.45 -11.15
N PHE A 19 -8.64 -14.89 -10.47
CA PHE A 19 -7.42 -14.09 -10.25
C PHE A 19 -6.18 -14.67 -10.94
N GLY A 20 -6.28 -15.87 -11.53
CA GLY A 20 -5.16 -16.55 -12.15
C GLY A 20 -4.07 -16.96 -11.15
N HIS A 21 -2.87 -17.15 -11.69
CA HIS A 21 -1.67 -17.42 -10.90
C HIS A 21 -0.89 -16.14 -10.62
N LEU A 22 -0.18 -16.12 -9.49
CA LEU A 22 0.78 -15.05 -9.22
C LEU A 22 1.86 -15.05 -10.31
N PRO A 23 2.21 -13.87 -10.86
CA PRO A 23 3.36 -13.75 -11.75
C PRO A 23 4.65 -14.25 -11.11
N GLN A 24 5.67 -14.51 -11.93
CA GLN A 24 7.00 -14.80 -11.40
C GLN A 24 7.49 -13.66 -10.52
N ARG A 25 8.19 -14.01 -9.43
CA ARG A 25 8.78 -13.02 -8.54
C ARG A 25 9.79 -12.17 -9.31
N ILE A 26 9.68 -10.86 -9.16
CA ILE A 26 10.64 -9.89 -9.70
C ILE A 26 12.00 -10.12 -9.01
N ARG A 27 13.08 -10.02 -9.76
CA ARG A 27 14.43 -10.16 -9.20
C ARG A 27 14.68 -9.01 -8.22
N PHE A 28 15.46 -9.26 -7.17
CA PHE A 28 15.64 -8.27 -6.10
C PHE A 28 16.26 -6.98 -6.63
N GLU A 29 17.20 -7.10 -7.57
CA GLU A 29 17.83 -6.00 -8.28
C GLU A 29 16.85 -5.12 -9.09
N ASP A 30 15.73 -5.68 -9.54
CA ASP A 30 14.71 -4.96 -10.32
C ASP A 30 13.64 -4.33 -9.40
N MET A 31 13.68 -4.61 -8.09
CA MET A 31 12.76 -4.04 -7.09
C MET A 31 13.25 -2.68 -6.54
N VAL A 32 14.45 -2.25 -6.89
CA VAL A 32 15.04 -1.00 -6.43
C VAL A 32 15.20 -0.01 -7.59
N VAL A 33 14.98 1.28 -7.30
CA VAL A 33 15.21 2.36 -8.27
C VAL A 33 16.19 3.33 -7.66
N GLU A 34 17.36 3.44 -8.26
CA GLU A 34 18.36 4.42 -7.89
C GLU A 34 17.90 5.82 -8.29
N LYS A 35 18.07 6.79 -7.38
CA LYS A 35 17.80 8.20 -7.64
C LYS A 35 19.04 9.02 -7.29
N PRO A 36 19.41 10.03 -8.10
CA PRO A 36 20.47 10.94 -7.74
C PRO A 36 20.18 11.57 -6.37
N ALA A 37 21.18 11.57 -5.49
CA ALA A 37 21.12 12.36 -4.28
C ALA A 37 21.11 13.84 -4.67
N VAL A 38 19.96 14.49 -4.54
CA VAL A 38 19.83 15.94 -4.67
C VAL A 38 19.90 16.58 -3.28
N PRO A 39 20.51 17.77 -3.14
CA PRO A 39 20.39 18.55 -1.91
C PRO A 39 18.93 18.68 -1.53
N ALA A 40 18.60 18.50 -0.25
CA ALA A 40 17.25 18.71 0.22
C ALA A 40 16.83 20.15 -0.11
N ASP A 41 15.66 20.32 -0.73
CA ASP A 41 15.09 21.63 -0.92
C ASP A 41 14.72 22.22 0.44
N ALA A 42 15.51 23.20 0.89
CA ALA A 42 15.32 23.86 2.17
C ALA A 42 13.95 24.56 2.27
N ALA A 43 13.35 24.96 1.14
CA ALA A 43 12.01 25.52 1.11
C ALA A 43 10.93 24.45 1.32
N ALA A 44 11.09 23.26 0.75
CA ALA A 44 10.20 22.12 0.97
C ALA A 44 10.33 21.53 2.40
N ALA A 45 11.49 21.68 3.03
CA ALA A 45 11.74 21.26 4.41
C ALA A 45 11.41 22.34 5.46
N ALA A 46 11.09 23.56 5.04
CA ALA A 46 10.71 24.63 5.95
C ALA A 46 9.33 24.33 6.54
N TYR A 47 9.21 24.46 7.87
CA TYR A 47 7.93 24.29 8.54
C TYR A 47 6.97 25.42 8.13
N ASP A 48 5.89 25.07 7.42
CA ASP A 48 4.78 25.96 7.07
C ASP A 48 3.58 25.69 7.99
N PRO A 49 3.39 26.51 9.05
CA PRO A 49 2.25 26.35 9.95
C PRO A 49 0.90 26.60 9.27
N ALA A 50 0.84 27.39 8.20
CA ALA A 50 -0.40 27.69 7.48
C ALA A 50 -0.78 26.53 6.54
N GLY A 51 0.19 25.97 5.80
CA GLY A 51 0.01 24.77 4.98
C GLY A 51 -0.27 23.49 5.78
N ALA A 52 0.24 23.40 7.02
CA ALA A 52 -0.02 22.27 7.91
C ALA A 52 -1.51 22.07 8.23
N TRP A 53 -2.32 23.13 8.18
CA TRP A 53 -3.75 23.06 8.50
C TRP A 53 -4.54 22.17 7.54
N SER A 54 -4.09 22.06 6.28
CA SER A 54 -4.72 21.20 5.27
C SER A 54 -4.57 19.70 5.54
N HIS A 55 -3.71 19.29 6.48
CA HIS A 55 -3.47 17.88 6.82
C HIS A 55 -4.23 17.41 8.08
N TYR A 56 -4.89 18.31 8.81
CA TYR A 56 -5.59 17.96 10.06
C TYR A 56 -7.04 17.53 9.86
N SER A 57 -7.51 17.29 8.63
CA SER A 57 -8.90 16.86 8.41
C SER A 57 -9.26 15.58 9.17
N CYS A 58 -8.35 14.59 9.23
CA CYS A 58 -8.58 13.37 10.02
C CYS A 58 -8.56 13.65 11.53
N LEU A 59 -7.61 14.48 11.99
CA LEU A 59 -7.51 14.86 13.41
C LEU A 59 -8.73 15.67 13.87
N ALA A 60 -9.28 16.55 13.04
CA ALA A 60 -10.48 17.33 13.34
C ALA A 60 -11.70 16.41 13.51
N VAL A 61 -11.85 15.40 12.64
CA VAL A 61 -12.89 14.37 12.77
C VAL A 61 -12.74 13.58 14.07
N ASP A 62 -11.51 13.17 14.42
CA ASP A 62 -11.24 12.41 15.65
C ASP A 62 -11.54 13.23 16.93
N LEU A 63 -11.43 14.57 16.86
CA LEU A 63 -11.71 15.48 17.97
C LEU A 63 -13.14 16.05 17.97
N GLY A 64 -13.93 15.80 16.92
CA GLY A 64 -15.31 16.28 16.80
C GLY A 64 -15.43 17.79 16.53
N LEU A 65 -14.44 18.40 15.87
CA LEU A 65 -14.41 19.81 15.46
C LEU A 65 -15.00 20.02 14.06
#